data_AF-A0A2V7LG49-F1
#
_entry.id   AF-A0A2V7LG49-F1
#
_cell.length_a   1.000
_cell.length_b   1.000
_cell.length_c   1.000
_cell.angle_alpha   90.00
_cell.angle_beta   90.00
_cell.angle_gamma   90.00
#
_symmetry.space_group_name_H-M   'P 1'
#
loop_
_entity.id
_entity.type
_entity.pdbx_description
1 polymer ?
#
loop_
_entity_poly.entity_id
_entity_poly.type
_entity_poly.pdbx_seq_one_letter_code
_entity_poly.pdbx_strand_id
1 'polypeptide(L)'
;MAMPCLLLSVLASAVASQGAGTPPARSCETCHQEIVTTFLETAHFRTSAEAGAHSVKGDFAAGHNVLRTGSKGISFKMERRDNEFYQTAVDSARAWSRSERIDLVVGSGRRGQSYLYWRGGLLFELPVSYLVGIERWINSPGYVDGQIDFGRLIVPHCLECHSTSFPLRTADGGTWYARNYVLGISCEKCHGDARAHVRYQASHPTETSGRYILNPARFSRNRRMDNCALCHSGERDPKAPPFSYRPGEKLDDYFVPAHATAAVPDVHGNQVSLLQRSKCFRSSPDMSCSTCHDVHRPQRDVAAFVQTCRGCHDTSRHPMAGEIGGRLITACIDCHMPNRKSKAIEINTATKPFVLYYRSHAIGVYAEVARAVLRSNSEERSK
;
A
#
# COMPACT_ATOMS: atom_id res chain seq x y z
N MET A 1 -45.30 -15.25 58.74
CA MET A 1 -44.23 -14.22 58.66
C MET A 1 -43.16 -14.72 57.71
N ALA A 2 -43.23 -14.32 56.44
CA ALA A 2 -42.29 -14.71 55.40
C ALA A 2 -41.70 -13.42 54.83
N MET A 3 -40.39 -13.20 55.01
CA MET A 3 -39.65 -12.13 54.35
C MET A 3 -39.21 -12.62 52.97
N PRO A 4 -39.57 -11.93 51.87
CA PRO A 4 -39.03 -12.24 50.55
C PRO A 4 -37.70 -11.49 50.34
N CYS A 5 -36.67 -12.23 49.92
CA CYS A 5 -35.43 -11.67 49.36
C CYS A 5 -35.72 -10.83 48.11
N LEU A 6 -35.44 -9.54 48.18
CA LEU A 6 -35.38 -8.63 47.03
C LEU A 6 -34.07 -8.87 46.25
N LEU A 7 -34.15 -9.62 45.16
CA LEU A 7 -33.14 -9.63 44.11
C LEU A 7 -33.39 -8.43 43.19
N LEU A 8 -32.57 -7.38 43.30
CA LEU A 8 -32.51 -6.31 42.31
C LEU A 8 -31.95 -6.87 41.00
N SER A 9 -32.84 -7.14 40.05
CA SER A 9 -32.48 -7.36 38.64
C SER A 9 -32.07 -6.03 38.01
N VAL A 10 -30.76 -5.80 37.87
CA VAL A 10 -30.22 -4.71 37.05
C VAL A 10 -30.40 -5.10 35.59
N LEU A 11 -31.40 -4.52 34.93
CA LEU A 11 -31.55 -4.54 33.48
C LEU A 11 -30.43 -3.69 32.86
N ALA A 12 -29.33 -4.34 32.49
CA ALA A 12 -28.33 -3.76 31.61
C ALA A 12 -28.93 -3.68 30.20
N SER A 13 -29.46 -2.50 29.84
CA SER A 13 -29.81 -2.19 28.46
C SER A 13 -28.54 -2.25 27.60
N ALA A 14 -28.39 -3.34 26.86
CA ALA A 14 -27.39 -3.44 25.80
C ALA A 14 -27.75 -2.41 24.71
N VAL A 15 -27.03 -1.28 24.71
CA VAL A 15 -27.02 -0.37 23.57
C VAL A 15 -26.30 -1.12 22.44
N ALA A 16 -27.09 -1.74 21.57
CA ALA A 16 -26.61 -2.29 20.32
C ALA A 16 -25.97 -1.15 19.52
N SER A 17 -24.64 -1.19 19.37
CA SER A 17 -23.92 -0.30 18.46
C SER A 17 -24.29 -0.69 17.03
N GLN A 18 -25.38 -0.09 16.52
CA GLN A 18 -25.66 -0.11 15.09
C GLN A 18 -24.62 0.79 14.40
N GLY A 19 -23.60 0.17 13.80
CA GLY A 19 -22.55 0.91 13.13
C GLY A 19 -21.29 0.13 12.79
N ALA A 20 -21.39 -1.12 12.34
CA ALA A 20 -20.27 -1.78 11.68
C ALA A 20 -20.84 -2.79 10.67
N GLY A 21 -21.08 -2.35 9.43
CA GLY A 21 -21.23 -3.28 8.33
C GLY A 21 -19.98 -4.15 8.25
N THR A 22 -20.14 -5.44 7.93
CA THR A 22 -19.03 -6.34 7.62
C THR A 22 -18.03 -5.61 6.70
N PRO A 23 -16.72 -5.58 7.02
CA PRO A 23 -15.72 -4.93 6.17
C PRO A 23 -15.91 -5.39 4.72
N PRO A 24 -15.96 -4.51 3.71
CA PRO A 24 -16.45 -4.88 2.37
C PRO A 24 -15.80 -6.11 1.74
N ALA A 25 -14.52 -6.38 2.02
CA ALA A 25 -13.85 -7.60 1.57
C ALA A 25 -14.46 -8.90 2.14
N ARG A 26 -14.95 -8.86 3.39
CA ARG A 26 -15.59 -10.00 4.07
C ARG A 26 -17.01 -10.26 3.59
N SER A 27 -17.68 -9.30 2.94
CA SER A 27 -18.99 -9.55 2.33
C SER A 27 -18.91 -10.58 1.18
N CYS A 28 -17.73 -10.72 0.57
CA CYS A 28 -17.45 -11.71 -0.47
C CYS A 28 -17.10 -13.10 0.10
N GLU A 29 -16.77 -13.20 1.39
CA GLU A 29 -16.17 -14.40 2.00
C GLU A 29 -17.10 -15.61 1.95
N THR A 30 -18.40 -15.40 2.14
CA THR A 30 -19.41 -16.47 2.12
C THR A 30 -19.43 -17.27 0.82
N CYS A 31 -19.12 -16.62 -0.32
CA CYS A 31 -19.12 -17.26 -1.64
C CYS A 31 -17.70 -17.47 -2.23
N HIS A 32 -16.71 -16.70 -1.76
CA HIS A 32 -15.34 -16.67 -2.32
C HIS A 32 -14.27 -16.86 -1.24
N GLN A 33 -14.52 -17.77 -0.30
CA GLN A 33 -13.70 -17.96 0.91
C GLN A 33 -12.20 -18.10 0.61
N GLU A 34 -11.81 -18.93 -0.36
CA GLU A 34 -10.39 -19.14 -0.71
C GLU A 34 -9.71 -17.86 -1.18
N ILE A 35 -10.34 -17.15 -2.12
CA ILE A 35 -9.82 -15.89 -2.68
C ILE A 35 -9.73 -14.82 -1.59
N VAL A 36 -10.77 -14.70 -0.76
CA VAL A 36 -10.77 -13.73 0.34
C VAL A 36 -9.66 -14.05 1.33
N THR A 37 -9.50 -15.31 1.72
CA THR A 37 -8.46 -15.75 2.66
C THR A 37 -7.07 -15.33 2.18
N THR A 38 -6.72 -15.60 0.93
CA THR A 38 -5.41 -15.20 0.39
C THR A 38 -5.31 -13.69 0.18
N PHE A 39 -6.40 -13.01 -0.19
CA PHE A 39 -6.37 -11.58 -0.46
C PHE A 39 -6.12 -10.75 0.81
N LEU A 40 -6.65 -11.17 1.96
CA LEU A 40 -6.43 -10.53 3.27
C LEU A 40 -4.94 -10.52 3.70
N GLU A 41 -4.11 -11.37 3.09
CA GLU A 41 -2.67 -11.42 3.32
C GLU A 41 -1.87 -10.49 2.41
N THR A 42 -2.50 -9.92 1.39
CA THR A 42 -1.83 -9.08 0.39
C THR A 42 -1.42 -7.74 0.97
N ALA A 43 -0.40 -7.13 0.35
CA ALA A 43 -0.01 -5.77 0.65
C ALA A 43 -1.10 -4.75 0.26
N HIS A 44 -1.94 -5.06 -0.72
CA HIS A 44 -3.08 -4.23 -1.12
C HIS A 44 -4.11 -4.14 0.01
N PHE A 45 -4.57 -5.27 0.53
CA PHE A 45 -5.50 -5.26 1.66
C PHE A 45 -4.90 -4.57 2.89
N ARG A 46 -3.62 -4.81 3.16
CA ARG A 46 -2.92 -4.27 4.33
C ARG A 46 -2.40 -2.84 4.14
N THR A 47 -2.66 -2.17 3.02
CA THR A 47 -2.06 -0.86 2.72
C THR A 47 -2.50 0.24 3.68
N SER A 48 -3.60 0.04 4.41
CA SER A 48 -3.93 0.82 5.60
C SER A 48 -4.77 0.01 6.57
N ALA A 49 -4.77 0.43 7.84
CA ALA A 49 -5.54 -0.18 8.91
C ALA A 49 -5.73 0.81 10.07
N GLU A 50 -6.74 0.56 10.92
CA GLU A 50 -6.82 1.19 12.23
C GLU A 50 -5.57 0.85 13.02
N ALA A 51 -5.10 1.79 13.83
CA ALA A 51 -3.98 1.56 14.72
C ALA A 51 -4.34 0.56 15.82
N GLY A 52 -3.48 -0.42 16.01
CA GLY A 52 -3.65 -1.47 17.00
C GLY A 52 -2.42 -2.37 17.05
N ALA A 53 -2.37 -3.23 18.05
CA ALA A 53 -1.20 -4.10 18.30
C ALA A 53 -0.83 -5.01 17.12
N HIS A 54 -1.78 -5.33 16.24
CA HIS A 54 -1.52 -6.18 15.07
C HIS A 54 -1.15 -5.39 13.80
N SER A 55 -1.56 -4.13 13.70
CA SER A 55 -1.37 -3.29 12.51
C SER A 55 -0.15 -2.38 12.60
N VAL A 56 0.16 -1.86 13.78
CA VAL A 56 1.35 -1.04 14.04
C VAL A 56 2.57 -1.96 14.15
N LYS A 57 3.59 -1.72 13.31
CA LYS A 57 4.83 -2.54 13.27
C LYS A 57 6.02 -1.90 13.99
N GLY A 58 5.88 -0.65 14.39
CA GLY A 58 6.93 0.07 15.11
C GLY A 58 7.29 -0.58 16.45
N ASP A 59 8.54 -0.40 16.86
CA ASP A 59 9.02 -0.85 18.16
C ASP A 59 8.83 0.23 19.24
N PHE A 60 8.01 -0.07 20.24
CA PHE A 60 7.68 0.83 21.35
C PHE A 60 8.41 0.46 22.65
N ALA A 61 9.30 -0.54 22.61
CA ALA A 61 10.10 -0.93 23.76
C ALA A 61 11.09 0.18 24.17
N ALA A 62 11.36 0.29 25.47
CA ALA A 62 12.33 1.24 25.99
C ALA A 62 13.70 1.05 25.31
N GLY A 63 14.30 2.15 24.85
CA GLY A 63 15.57 2.14 24.11
C GLY A 63 15.41 2.09 22.59
N HIS A 64 14.28 1.58 22.09
CA HIS A 64 13.95 1.53 20.66
C HIS A 64 12.87 2.54 20.28
N ASN A 65 12.21 3.14 21.27
CA ASN A 65 11.05 3.99 21.10
C ASN A 65 11.36 5.49 21.03
N VAL A 66 12.59 5.89 20.73
CA VAL A 66 12.97 7.30 20.61
C VAL A 66 13.69 7.56 19.29
N LEU A 67 13.12 8.46 18.49
CA LEU A 67 13.82 9.07 17.37
C LEU A 67 14.53 10.33 17.87
N ARG A 68 15.87 10.29 17.85
CA ARG A 68 16.71 11.47 18.08
C ARG A 68 16.95 12.18 16.76
N THR A 69 16.79 13.50 16.76
CA THR A 69 17.05 14.34 15.59
C THR A 69 18.45 14.95 15.67
N GLY A 70 18.96 15.48 14.56
CA GLY A 70 20.18 16.27 14.51
C GLY A 70 20.02 17.65 15.16
N SER A 71 18.78 18.13 15.34
CA SER A 71 18.46 19.36 16.06
C SER A 71 18.56 19.13 17.57
N LYS A 72 19.50 19.83 18.22
CA LYS A 72 19.72 19.73 19.67
C LYS A 72 18.43 20.03 20.44
N GLY A 73 18.07 19.14 21.36
CA GLY A 73 16.89 19.28 22.22
C GLY A 73 15.57 18.84 21.59
N ILE A 74 15.56 18.50 20.29
CA ILE A 74 14.37 17.98 19.60
C ILE A 74 14.45 16.46 19.46
N SER A 75 13.42 15.78 19.95
CA SER A 75 13.26 14.33 19.79
C SER A 75 11.79 13.94 19.71
N PHE A 76 11.54 12.75 19.19
CA PHE A 76 10.21 12.15 19.19
C PHE A 76 10.24 10.85 19.96
N LYS A 77 9.32 10.70 20.91
CA LYS A 77 9.13 9.50 21.71
C LYS A 77 7.87 8.78 21.25
N MET A 78 8.00 7.51 20.95
CA MET A 78 6.92 6.62 20.60
C MET A 78 6.46 5.91 21.87
N GLU A 79 5.18 5.99 22.17
CA GLU A 79 4.65 5.49 23.42
C GLU A 79 3.47 4.56 23.16
N ARG A 80 3.48 3.42 23.83
CA ARG A 80 2.33 2.54 23.90
C ARG A 80 1.71 2.66 25.29
N ARG A 81 0.42 2.96 25.34
CA ARG A 81 -0.39 3.04 26.57
C ARG A 81 -1.53 2.05 26.38
N ASP A 82 -1.44 0.89 27.02
CA ASP A 82 -2.33 -0.26 26.79
C ASP A 82 -2.38 -0.68 25.30
N ASN A 83 -3.51 -0.45 24.64
CA ASN A 83 -3.74 -0.74 23.22
C ASN A 83 -3.66 0.50 22.32
N GLU A 84 -3.33 1.66 22.88
CA GLU A 84 -3.19 2.91 22.15
C GLU A 84 -1.70 3.24 21.94
N PHE A 85 -1.42 3.87 20.80
CA PHE A 85 -0.07 4.23 20.37
C PHE A 85 -0.01 5.74 20.15
N TYR A 86 1.12 6.35 20.51
CA TYR A 86 1.31 7.79 20.47
C TYR A 86 2.67 8.17 19.90
N GLN A 87 2.71 9.35 19.30
CA GLN A 87 3.95 10.07 19.03
C GLN A 87 3.98 11.33 19.88
N THR A 88 5.04 11.48 20.67
CA THR A 88 5.26 12.63 21.53
C THR A 88 6.50 13.37 21.06
N ALA A 89 6.32 14.56 20.48
CA ALA A 89 7.42 15.46 20.19
C ALA A 89 7.85 16.18 21.48
N VAL A 90 9.16 16.34 21.65
CA VAL A 90 9.78 17.01 22.80
C VAL A 90 10.74 18.06 22.29
N ASP A 91 10.59 19.29 22.78
CA ASP A 91 11.55 20.39 22.65
C ASP A 91 12.04 20.75 24.05
N SER A 92 13.20 20.22 24.42
CA SER A 92 13.76 20.41 25.77
C SER A 92 14.23 21.84 26.00
N ALA A 93 14.63 22.56 24.94
CA ALA A 93 15.08 23.95 25.07
C ALA A 93 13.93 24.88 25.46
N ARG A 94 12.70 24.54 25.05
CA ARG A 94 11.48 25.29 25.39
C ARG A 94 10.65 24.67 26.51
N ALA A 95 11.14 23.59 27.12
CA ALA A 95 10.37 22.78 28.09
C ALA A 95 8.96 22.42 27.58
N TRP A 96 8.87 22.10 26.29
CA TRP A 96 7.59 21.91 25.60
C TRP A 96 7.49 20.50 25.03
N SER A 97 6.28 19.95 25.03
CA SER A 97 5.98 18.68 24.37
C SER A 97 4.57 18.67 23.81
N ARG A 98 4.36 17.88 22.76
CA ARG A 98 3.03 17.59 22.21
C ARG A 98 2.93 16.12 21.88
N SER A 99 1.83 15.51 22.31
CA SER A 99 1.51 14.11 22.08
C SER A 99 0.27 14.00 21.21
N GLU A 100 0.32 13.18 20.18
CA GLU A 100 -0.83 12.84 19.35
C GLU A 100 -0.96 11.32 19.25
N ARG A 101 -2.20 10.84 19.23
CA ARG A 101 -2.50 9.41 19.09
C ARG A 101 -2.27 8.99 17.64
N ILE A 102 -1.72 7.80 17.44
CA ILE A 102 -1.72 7.12 16.14
C ILE A 102 -3.11 6.51 15.96
N ASP A 103 -3.90 7.05 15.05
CA ASP A 103 -5.25 6.55 14.75
C ASP A 103 -5.27 5.58 13.58
N LEU A 104 -4.57 5.93 12.50
CA LEU A 104 -4.48 5.11 11.30
C LEU A 104 -3.04 4.79 10.96
N VAL A 105 -2.84 3.61 10.38
CA VAL A 105 -1.58 3.15 9.83
C VAL A 105 -1.70 3.16 8.31
N VAL A 106 -0.74 3.78 7.62
CA VAL A 106 -0.63 3.78 6.17
C VAL A 106 0.67 3.09 5.77
N GLY A 107 0.56 2.07 4.92
CA GLY A 107 1.62 1.18 4.51
C GLY A 107 1.43 -0.25 5.06
N SER A 108 1.62 -1.24 4.19
CA SER A 108 1.45 -2.66 4.51
C SER A 108 2.46 -3.25 5.50
N GLY A 109 3.44 -2.47 5.95
CA GLY A 109 4.56 -2.96 6.76
C GLY A 109 5.57 -3.79 5.96
N ARG A 110 5.47 -3.88 4.62
CA ARG A 110 6.51 -4.54 3.80
C ARG A 110 7.81 -3.73 3.71
N ARG A 111 7.71 -2.40 3.77
CA ARG A 111 8.85 -1.48 3.68
C ARG A 111 8.87 -0.54 4.87
N GLY A 112 7.77 0.19 5.05
CA GLY A 112 7.56 1.05 6.20
C GLY A 112 6.10 1.39 6.40
N GLN A 113 5.84 2.13 7.46
CA GLN A 113 4.52 2.63 7.87
C GLN A 113 4.64 4.10 8.26
N SER A 114 3.78 4.92 7.68
CA SER A 114 3.44 6.25 8.19
C SER A 114 2.16 6.16 9.01
N TYR A 115 1.94 7.16 9.85
CA TYR A 115 0.85 7.15 10.81
C TYR A 115 0.06 8.43 10.69
N LEU A 116 -1.26 8.33 10.84
CA LEU A 116 -2.16 9.48 10.77
C LEU A 116 -2.94 9.62 12.08
N TYR A 117 -3.37 10.84 12.36
CA TYR A 117 -4.26 11.14 13.47
C TYR A 117 -5.44 12.03 13.05
N TRP A 118 -6.56 11.88 13.76
CA TRP A 118 -7.79 12.63 13.57
C TRP A 118 -7.79 13.92 14.37
N ARG A 119 -8.16 15.03 13.74
CA ARG A 119 -8.45 16.29 14.43
C ARG A 119 -9.50 17.09 13.67
N GLY A 120 -10.59 17.45 14.34
CA GLY A 120 -11.67 18.25 13.73
C GLY A 120 -12.29 17.61 12.48
N GLY A 121 -12.38 16.28 12.42
CA GLY A 121 -12.91 15.56 11.25
C GLY A 121 -11.95 15.47 10.05
N LEU A 122 -10.71 15.93 10.20
CA LEU A 122 -9.64 15.84 9.22
C LEU A 122 -8.54 14.87 9.67
N LEU A 123 -7.73 14.40 8.72
CA LEU A 123 -6.58 13.52 8.96
C LEU A 123 -5.29 14.28 8.75
N PHE A 124 -4.33 14.06 9.64
CA PHE A 124 -3.02 14.68 9.59
C PHE A 124 -1.94 13.61 9.68
N GLU A 125 -0.87 13.76 8.91
CA GLU A 125 0.30 12.89 9.04
C GLU A 125 1.05 13.20 10.32
N LEU A 126 1.51 12.15 10.99
CA LEU A 126 2.40 12.24 12.14
C LEU A 126 3.86 12.34 11.68
N PRO A 127 4.74 13.04 12.42
CA PRO A 127 6.09 13.38 11.98
C PRO A 127 7.07 12.21 11.92
N VAL A 128 6.74 11.06 12.53
CA VAL A 128 7.61 9.89 12.56
C VAL A 128 6.98 8.71 11.83
N SER A 129 7.75 8.05 10.98
CA SER A 129 7.40 6.77 10.34
C SER A 129 8.30 5.65 10.86
N TYR A 130 7.94 4.40 10.57
CA TYR A 130 8.75 3.23 10.90
C TYR A 130 9.18 2.49 9.64
N LEU A 131 10.47 2.21 9.49
CA LEU A 131 10.99 1.34 8.44
C LEU A 131 11.20 -0.07 8.98
N VAL A 132 10.45 -1.01 8.43
CA VAL A 132 10.48 -2.42 8.86
C VAL A 132 11.79 -3.07 8.45
N GLY A 133 12.32 -2.79 7.25
CA GLY A 133 13.51 -3.47 6.75
C GLY A 133 14.80 -3.19 7.52
N ILE A 134 14.84 -2.12 8.32
CA ILE A 134 15.99 -1.77 9.19
C ILE A 134 15.58 -1.61 10.65
N GLU A 135 14.31 -1.89 10.97
CA GLU A 135 13.71 -1.81 12.31
C GLU A 135 13.98 -0.48 13.03
N ARG A 136 13.71 0.64 12.35
CA ARG A 136 13.97 1.98 12.89
C ARG A 136 12.84 2.96 12.64
N TRP A 137 12.65 3.82 13.63
CA TRP A 137 11.92 5.07 13.48
C TRP A 137 12.74 6.06 12.66
N ILE A 138 12.03 6.81 11.82
CA ILE A 138 12.57 7.80 10.90
C ILE A 138 11.63 9.00 10.85
N ASN A 139 12.10 10.14 10.37
CA ASN A 139 11.18 11.20 9.99
C ASN A 139 10.25 10.69 8.87
N SER A 140 8.97 11.04 8.93
CA SER A 140 8.00 10.69 7.91
C SER A 140 8.42 11.25 6.54
N PRO A 141 8.10 10.58 5.42
CA PRO A 141 8.51 11.04 4.08
C PRO A 141 8.11 12.49 3.82
N GLY A 142 9.07 13.35 3.47
CA GLY A 142 8.84 14.78 3.25
C GLY A 142 8.96 15.67 4.50
N TYR A 143 9.18 15.10 5.68
CA TYR A 143 9.58 15.86 6.88
C TYR A 143 11.08 16.15 6.87
N VAL A 144 11.44 17.37 7.29
CA VAL A 144 12.84 17.73 7.54
C VAL A 144 13.22 17.26 8.94
N ASP A 145 14.45 16.76 9.10
CA ASP A 145 14.94 16.30 10.41
C ASP A 145 14.91 17.42 11.45
N GLY A 146 14.32 17.16 12.61
CA GLY A 146 14.15 18.15 13.67
C GLY A 146 12.91 19.05 13.55
N GLN A 147 12.10 18.90 12.49
CA GLN A 147 10.85 19.65 12.35
C GLN A 147 9.74 19.05 13.21
N ILE A 148 9.25 19.79 14.21
CA ILE A 148 8.04 19.43 14.93
C ILE A 148 6.82 19.99 14.20
N ASP A 149 6.17 19.15 13.40
CA ASP A 149 4.95 19.54 12.68
C ASP A 149 3.88 18.42 12.72
N PHE A 150 2.74 18.74 13.33
CA PHE A 150 1.54 17.88 13.35
C PHE A 150 0.42 18.49 12.50
N GLY A 151 0.71 19.50 11.69
CA GLY A 151 -0.23 20.26 10.87
C GLY A 151 -0.35 19.77 9.42
N ARG A 152 0.42 18.77 9.01
CA ARG A 152 0.42 18.26 7.63
C ARG A 152 -0.88 17.51 7.31
N LEU A 153 -1.81 18.20 6.65
CA LEU A 153 -3.11 17.68 6.26
C LEU A 153 -2.98 16.58 5.18
N ILE A 154 -3.70 15.48 5.36
CA ILE A 154 -3.88 14.44 4.34
C ILE A 154 -5.04 14.81 3.44
N VAL A 155 -4.74 15.03 2.16
CA VAL A 155 -5.74 15.29 1.14
C VAL A 155 -6.39 13.97 0.66
N PRO A 156 -7.66 14.01 0.21
CA PRO A 156 -8.39 12.78 -0.11
C PRO A 156 -7.76 11.94 -1.22
N HIS A 157 -7.07 12.58 -2.17
CA HIS A 157 -6.43 11.88 -3.29
C HIS A 157 -5.30 10.96 -2.82
N CYS A 158 -4.61 11.29 -1.71
CA CYS A 158 -3.65 10.36 -1.09
C CYS A 158 -4.35 9.09 -0.60
N LEU A 159 -5.56 9.23 -0.03
CA LEU A 159 -6.33 8.10 0.48
C LEU A 159 -6.89 7.25 -0.65
N GLU A 160 -7.07 7.78 -1.85
CA GLU A 160 -7.59 7.02 -3.00
C GLU A 160 -6.71 5.82 -3.36
N CYS A 161 -5.39 5.92 -3.16
CA CYS A 161 -4.45 4.82 -3.37
C CYS A 161 -4.21 3.95 -2.12
N HIS A 162 -4.61 4.43 -0.95
CA HIS A 162 -4.35 3.80 0.35
C HIS A 162 -5.61 3.31 1.05
N SER A 163 -6.77 3.35 0.39
CA SER A 163 -8.05 2.94 0.94
C SER A 163 -9.05 2.61 -0.16
N THR A 164 -10.11 1.93 0.23
CA THR A 164 -11.23 1.63 -0.68
C THR A 164 -12.16 2.82 -0.76
N SER A 165 -12.51 3.43 0.38
CA SER A 165 -13.39 4.59 0.44
C SER A 165 -13.09 5.49 1.64
N PHE A 166 -13.17 6.80 1.42
CA PHE A 166 -13.22 7.83 2.47
C PHE A 166 -14.25 8.89 2.08
N PRO A 167 -15.53 8.71 2.47
CA PRO A 167 -16.57 9.67 2.13
C PRO A 167 -16.29 11.04 2.74
N LEU A 168 -16.57 12.10 1.99
CA LEU A 168 -16.53 13.48 2.49
C LEU A 168 -17.94 13.92 2.89
N ARG A 169 -18.04 14.70 3.96
CA ARG A 169 -19.25 15.41 4.38
C ARG A 169 -19.00 16.89 4.28
N THR A 170 -19.92 17.60 3.64
CA THR A 170 -19.90 19.06 3.53
C THR A 170 -21.09 19.62 4.28
N ALA A 171 -20.84 20.49 5.26
CA ALA A 171 -21.85 21.17 6.07
C ALA A 171 -21.28 22.50 6.57
N ASP A 172 -22.13 23.53 6.67
CA ASP A 172 -21.78 24.85 7.24
C ASP A 172 -20.51 25.49 6.65
N GLY A 173 -20.28 25.29 5.35
CA GLY A 173 -19.11 25.82 4.62
C GLY A 173 -17.80 25.05 4.84
N GLY A 174 -17.81 23.99 5.65
CA GLY A 174 -16.66 23.12 5.88
C GLY A 174 -16.80 21.73 5.25
N THR A 175 -15.66 21.05 5.05
CA THR A 175 -15.60 19.68 4.50
C THR A 175 -14.73 18.80 5.40
N TRP A 176 -15.24 17.63 5.75
CA TRP A 176 -14.62 16.68 6.69
C TRP A 176 -14.76 15.26 6.18
N TYR A 177 -13.91 14.35 6.65
CA TYR A 177 -14.10 12.93 6.36
C TYR A 177 -15.20 12.35 7.26
N ALA A 178 -16.06 11.53 6.66
CA ALA A 178 -16.98 10.68 7.39
C ALA A 178 -16.21 9.52 8.06
N ARG A 179 -16.77 8.98 9.14
CA ARG A 179 -16.16 7.85 9.88
C ARG A 179 -16.53 6.47 9.34
N ASN A 180 -17.44 6.39 8.37
CA ASN A 180 -17.78 5.16 7.65
C ASN A 180 -16.88 4.94 6.42
N TYR A 181 -15.56 5.02 6.63
CA TYR A 181 -14.55 4.72 5.61
C TYR A 181 -14.22 3.23 5.57
N VAL A 182 -13.50 2.83 4.52
CA VAL A 182 -13.02 1.48 4.32
C VAL A 182 -11.53 1.51 4.02
N LEU A 183 -10.74 1.09 5.01
CA LEU A 183 -9.28 0.98 4.92
C LEU A 183 -8.86 -0.22 4.08
N GLY A 184 -7.60 -0.20 3.66
CA GLY A 184 -7.06 -1.18 2.74
C GLY A 184 -7.64 -1.05 1.33
N ILE A 185 -7.06 -1.77 0.38
CA ILE A 185 -7.71 -2.01 -0.91
C ILE A 185 -8.59 -3.25 -0.76
N SER A 186 -9.88 -3.12 -1.08
CA SER A 186 -10.87 -4.21 -1.07
C SER A 186 -11.23 -4.63 -2.49
N CYS A 187 -12.05 -5.68 -2.60
CA CYS A 187 -12.58 -6.21 -3.86
C CYS A 187 -13.20 -5.11 -4.75
N GLU A 188 -14.00 -4.24 -4.15
CA GLU A 188 -14.79 -3.23 -4.85
C GLU A 188 -13.90 -2.17 -5.51
N LYS A 189 -12.66 -1.97 -5.04
CA LYS A 189 -11.72 -1.05 -5.66
C LYS A 189 -11.39 -1.45 -7.10
N CYS A 190 -11.38 -2.75 -7.39
CA CYS A 190 -11.08 -3.29 -8.71
C CYS A 190 -12.32 -3.83 -9.44
N HIS A 191 -13.34 -4.27 -8.69
CA HIS A 191 -14.55 -4.90 -9.23
C HIS A 191 -15.78 -3.98 -9.25
N GLY A 192 -15.67 -2.75 -8.72
CA GLY A 192 -16.77 -1.81 -8.59
C GLY A 192 -17.76 -2.18 -7.48
N ASP A 193 -18.88 -1.47 -7.41
CA ASP A 193 -19.98 -1.76 -6.47
C ASP A 193 -20.54 -3.17 -6.68
N ALA A 194 -20.43 -4.02 -5.66
CA ALA A 194 -20.84 -5.41 -5.72
C ALA A 194 -22.24 -5.67 -5.15
N ARG A 195 -22.97 -4.66 -4.67
CA ARG A 195 -24.23 -4.88 -3.94
C ARG A 195 -25.31 -5.57 -4.79
N ALA A 196 -25.41 -5.22 -6.07
CA ALA A 196 -26.34 -5.87 -6.99
C ALA A 196 -25.96 -7.34 -7.24
N HIS A 197 -24.66 -7.61 -7.39
CA HIS A 197 -24.14 -8.97 -7.52
C HIS A 197 -24.46 -9.83 -6.29
N VAL A 198 -24.16 -9.33 -5.09
CA VAL A 198 -24.42 -10.05 -3.83
C VAL A 198 -25.91 -10.35 -3.67
N ARG A 199 -26.79 -9.36 -3.92
CA ARG A 199 -28.26 -9.57 -3.84
C ARG A 199 -28.76 -10.62 -4.83
N TYR A 200 -28.25 -10.60 -6.07
CA TYR A 200 -28.66 -11.55 -7.10
C TYR A 200 -28.21 -12.98 -6.75
N GLN A 201 -26.95 -13.15 -6.36
CA GLN A 201 -26.41 -14.48 -6.04
C GLN A 201 -27.01 -15.06 -4.75
N ALA A 202 -27.36 -14.22 -3.78
CA ALA A 202 -28.07 -14.68 -2.58
C ALA A 202 -29.44 -15.30 -2.90
N SER A 203 -30.13 -14.84 -3.95
CA SER A 203 -31.39 -15.44 -4.40
C SER A 203 -31.24 -16.52 -5.47
N HIS A 204 -30.03 -16.70 -6.03
CA HIS A 204 -29.73 -17.70 -7.07
C HIS A 204 -28.44 -18.47 -6.76
N PRO A 205 -28.37 -19.21 -5.63
CA PRO A 205 -27.12 -19.80 -5.12
C PRO A 205 -26.50 -20.86 -6.04
N THR A 206 -27.29 -21.45 -6.96
CA THR A 206 -26.81 -22.42 -7.94
C THR A 206 -26.23 -21.77 -9.20
N GLU A 207 -26.46 -20.48 -9.42
CA GLU A 207 -25.93 -19.78 -10.58
C GLU A 207 -24.47 -19.39 -10.35
N THR A 208 -23.59 -19.83 -11.25
CA THR A 208 -22.15 -19.56 -11.17
C THR A 208 -21.72 -18.35 -11.98
N SER A 209 -22.65 -17.74 -12.72
CA SER A 209 -22.35 -16.57 -13.54
C SER A 209 -22.20 -15.32 -12.67
N GLY A 210 -21.07 -14.62 -12.81
CA GLY A 210 -20.80 -13.38 -12.08
C GLY A 210 -21.60 -12.19 -12.63
N ARG A 211 -22.92 -12.17 -12.41
CA ARG A 211 -23.80 -11.07 -12.85
C ARG A 211 -23.63 -9.83 -11.97
N TYR A 212 -23.82 -8.66 -12.58
CA TYR A 212 -23.81 -7.35 -11.90
C TYR A 212 -22.52 -7.03 -11.12
N ILE A 213 -21.40 -7.63 -11.52
CA ILE A 213 -20.07 -7.34 -11.02
C ILE A 213 -19.14 -7.12 -12.20
N LEU A 214 -18.19 -6.19 -12.07
CA LEU A 214 -17.18 -6.01 -13.09
C LEU A 214 -16.13 -7.10 -12.97
N ASN A 215 -15.69 -7.65 -14.09
CA ASN A 215 -14.59 -8.59 -14.14
C ASN A 215 -13.41 -7.96 -14.91
N PRO A 216 -12.35 -7.51 -14.21
CA PRO A 216 -11.17 -6.93 -14.84
C PRO A 216 -10.52 -7.82 -15.92
N ALA A 217 -10.66 -9.14 -15.84
CA ALA A 217 -10.13 -10.03 -16.88
C ALA A 217 -10.81 -9.82 -18.24
N ARG A 218 -12.05 -9.33 -18.26
CA ARG A 218 -12.85 -9.04 -19.47
C ARG A 218 -12.67 -7.62 -20.00
N PHE A 219 -11.95 -6.76 -19.29
CA PHE A 219 -11.65 -5.42 -19.76
C PHE A 219 -10.72 -5.46 -20.98
N SER A 220 -10.83 -4.45 -21.85
CA SER A 220 -9.81 -4.24 -22.88
C SER A 220 -8.45 -4.02 -22.22
N ARG A 221 -7.35 -4.29 -22.92
CA ARG A 221 -6.00 -4.16 -22.36
C ARG A 221 -5.76 -2.80 -21.72
N ASN A 222 -6.17 -1.71 -22.37
CA ASN A 222 -5.98 -0.36 -21.84
C ASN A 222 -6.76 -0.16 -20.54
N ARG A 223 -8.00 -0.67 -20.45
CA ARG A 223 -8.81 -0.62 -19.23
C ARG A 223 -8.26 -1.51 -18.11
N ARG A 224 -7.62 -2.64 -18.43
CA ARG A 224 -6.86 -3.44 -17.44
C ARG A 224 -5.67 -2.65 -16.88
N MET A 225 -4.94 -1.96 -17.75
CA MET A 225 -3.82 -1.11 -17.32
C MET A 225 -4.29 0.08 -16.48
N ASP A 226 -5.38 0.73 -16.88
CA ASP A 226 -5.97 1.88 -16.16
C ASP A 226 -6.39 1.51 -14.73
N ASN A 227 -6.93 0.31 -14.54
CA ASN A 227 -7.33 -0.19 -13.22
C ASN A 227 -6.14 -0.28 -12.24
N CYS A 228 -4.95 -0.61 -12.75
CA CYS A 228 -3.71 -0.60 -11.96
C CYS A 228 -3.12 0.80 -11.86
N ALA A 229 -3.21 1.56 -12.95
CA ALA A 229 -2.62 2.89 -13.08
C ALA A 229 -3.24 3.90 -12.12
N LEU A 230 -4.47 3.70 -11.64
CA LEU A 230 -5.07 4.55 -10.59
C LEU A 230 -4.09 4.79 -9.42
N CYS A 231 -3.31 3.77 -9.05
CA CYS A 231 -2.34 3.86 -7.95
C CYS A 231 -0.89 3.68 -8.41
N HIS A 232 -0.65 2.97 -9.52
CA HIS A 232 0.68 2.55 -9.96
C HIS A 232 1.22 3.33 -11.18
N SER A 233 0.73 4.55 -11.42
CA SER A 233 1.22 5.45 -12.48
C SER A 233 2.07 6.63 -11.99
N GLY A 234 2.47 6.63 -10.72
CA GLY A 234 3.05 7.79 -10.06
C GLY A 234 2.00 8.87 -9.77
N GLU A 235 2.46 10.00 -9.25
CA GLU A 235 1.61 11.17 -8.98
C GLU A 235 1.08 11.76 -10.29
N ARG A 236 -0.23 12.02 -10.33
CA ARG A 236 -0.93 12.62 -11.47
C ARG A 236 -1.88 13.70 -10.96
N ASP A 237 -1.98 14.78 -11.71
CA ASP A 237 -2.91 15.85 -11.35
C ASP A 237 -4.37 15.40 -11.54
N PRO A 238 -5.22 15.51 -10.52
CA PRO A 238 -6.62 15.14 -10.62
C PRO A 238 -7.40 16.15 -11.50
N LYS A 239 -8.31 15.62 -12.31
CA LYS A 239 -9.31 16.39 -13.09
C LYS A 239 -10.72 16.25 -12.52
N ALA A 240 -10.93 15.24 -11.69
CA ALA A 240 -12.23 14.89 -11.11
C ALA A 240 -12.11 14.79 -9.58
N PRO A 241 -13.24 14.82 -8.85
CA PRO A 241 -13.24 14.60 -7.41
C PRO A 241 -12.57 13.28 -7.01
N PRO A 242 -11.94 13.19 -5.82
CA PRO A 242 -11.34 11.96 -5.32
C PRO A 242 -12.39 10.85 -5.18
N PHE A 243 -11.98 9.59 -5.34
CA PHE A 243 -12.84 8.39 -5.28
C PHE A 243 -13.94 8.34 -6.36
N SER A 244 -13.81 9.11 -7.45
CA SER A 244 -14.79 9.12 -8.54
C SER A 244 -14.50 8.12 -9.66
N TYR A 245 -13.24 7.68 -9.82
CA TYR A 245 -12.86 6.71 -10.84
C TYR A 245 -13.61 5.39 -10.66
N ARG A 246 -14.13 4.84 -11.77
CA ARG A 246 -14.78 3.54 -11.79
C ARG A 246 -13.96 2.54 -12.60
N PRO A 247 -13.70 1.32 -12.07
CA PRO A 247 -12.98 0.30 -12.82
C PRO A 247 -13.59 0.05 -14.20
N GLY A 248 -12.73 -0.02 -15.22
CA GLY A 248 -13.17 -0.24 -16.60
C GLY A 248 -13.41 1.05 -17.39
N GLU A 249 -13.38 2.22 -16.75
CA GLU A 249 -13.39 3.51 -17.43
C GLU A 249 -11.97 4.00 -17.77
N LYS A 250 -11.87 5.03 -18.62
CA LYS A 250 -10.60 5.62 -19.05
C LYS A 250 -10.06 6.51 -17.93
N LEU A 251 -8.87 6.18 -17.43
CA LEU A 251 -8.27 6.92 -16.30
C LEU A 251 -8.00 8.40 -16.62
N ASP A 252 -7.70 8.72 -17.89
CA ASP A 252 -7.43 10.10 -18.32
C ASP A 252 -8.64 11.04 -18.28
N ASP A 253 -9.85 10.50 -18.10
CA ASP A 253 -11.04 11.32 -17.88
C ASP A 253 -11.04 11.89 -16.45
N TYR A 254 -10.30 11.23 -15.54
CA TYR A 254 -10.20 11.56 -14.12
C TYR A 254 -8.87 12.23 -13.73
N PHE A 255 -7.82 12.03 -14.52
CA PHE A 255 -6.47 12.53 -14.25
C PHE A 255 -5.82 13.09 -15.50
N VAL A 256 -4.97 14.12 -15.36
CA VAL A 256 -4.14 14.61 -16.46
C VAL A 256 -3.24 13.45 -16.95
N PRO A 257 -3.17 13.16 -18.26
CA PRO A 257 -2.29 12.13 -18.80
C PRO A 257 -0.84 12.35 -18.38
N ALA A 258 -0.14 11.28 -18.01
CA ALA A 258 1.30 11.36 -17.77
C ALA A 258 1.98 11.82 -19.08
N HIS A 259 2.73 12.93 -19.03
CA HIS A 259 3.39 13.47 -20.21
C HIS A 259 4.41 12.45 -20.78
N ALA A 260 4.28 12.14 -22.07
CA ALA A 260 5.13 11.18 -22.77
C ALA A 260 6.59 11.65 -22.97
N THR A 261 6.90 12.90 -22.65
CA THR A 261 8.16 13.57 -23.03
C THR A 261 9.22 13.66 -21.91
N ALA A 262 8.98 13.07 -20.74
CA ALA A 262 9.85 13.29 -19.57
C ALA A 262 10.71 12.07 -19.20
N ALA A 263 11.75 12.36 -18.39
CA ALA A 263 12.76 11.45 -17.86
C ALA A 263 12.22 10.08 -17.39
N VAL A 264 13.10 9.07 -17.33
CA VAL A 264 12.76 7.73 -16.83
C VAL A 264 12.01 7.84 -15.49
N PRO A 265 10.76 7.33 -15.39
CA PRO A 265 9.99 7.43 -14.16
C PRO A 265 10.69 6.78 -12.98
N ASP A 266 10.41 7.26 -11.77
CA ASP A 266 10.91 6.64 -10.55
C ASP A 266 10.35 5.20 -10.40
N VAL A 267 11.12 4.34 -9.73
CA VAL A 267 10.72 2.95 -9.49
C VAL A 267 9.70 2.79 -8.36
N HIS A 268 9.49 3.83 -7.55
CA HIS A 268 8.43 3.89 -6.56
C HIS A 268 7.14 4.40 -7.19
N GLY A 269 6.02 3.69 -6.95
CA GLY A 269 4.68 4.12 -7.36
C GLY A 269 4.38 4.20 -8.87
N ASN A 270 5.35 4.03 -9.78
CA ASN A 270 5.14 4.21 -11.23
C ASN A 270 5.48 2.97 -12.08
N GLN A 271 4.99 1.81 -11.66
CA GLN A 271 5.26 0.54 -12.34
C GLN A 271 4.61 0.47 -13.73
N VAL A 272 3.46 1.12 -13.93
CA VAL A 272 2.74 1.13 -15.21
C VAL A 272 3.57 1.82 -16.30
N SER A 273 4.05 3.04 -16.06
CA SER A 273 4.83 3.77 -17.06
C SER A 273 6.16 3.08 -17.34
N LEU A 274 6.79 2.47 -16.33
CA LEU A 274 7.99 1.67 -16.52
C LEU A 274 7.73 0.42 -17.38
N LEU A 275 6.64 -0.31 -17.12
CA LEU A 275 6.26 -1.48 -17.92
C LEU A 275 5.98 -1.10 -19.37
N GLN A 276 5.29 0.01 -19.61
CA GLN A 276 4.98 0.51 -20.96
C GLN A 276 6.22 0.78 -21.83
N ARG A 277 7.39 1.03 -21.20
CA ARG A 277 8.67 1.21 -21.90
C ARG A 277 9.34 -0.11 -22.31
N SER A 278 8.90 -1.23 -21.75
CA SER A 278 9.48 -2.55 -21.98
C SER A 278 9.17 -3.06 -23.39
N LYS A 279 10.16 -3.70 -24.04
CA LYS A 279 9.96 -4.29 -25.38
C LYS A 279 8.87 -5.37 -25.36
N CYS A 280 8.89 -6.26 -24.35
CA CYS A 280 7.91 -7.33 -24.21
C CYS A 280 6.47 -6.79 -24.15
N PHE A 281 6.24 -5.70 -23.43
CA PHE A 281 4.93 -5.07 -23.33
C PHE A 281 4.50 -4.46 -24.67
N ARG A 282 5.38 -3.71 -25.35
CA ARG A 282 5.07 -3.08 -26.65
C ARG A 282 4.88 -4.09 -27.78
N SER A 283 5.51 -5.26 -27.68
CA SER A 283 5.38 -6.35 -28.65
C SER A 283 4.22 -7.30 -28.36
N SER A 284 3.49 -7.12 -27.26
CA SER A 284 2.40 -8.02 -26.85
C SER A 284 1.06 -7.25 -26.79
N PRO A 285 0.10 -7.54 -27.69
CA PRO A 285 -1.15 -6.78 -27.79
C PRO A 285 -2.09 -6.98 -26.61
N ASP A 286 -1.91 -8.04 -25.80
CA ASP A 286 -2.77 -8.36 -24.65
C ASP A 286 -2.08 -8.25 -23.28
N MET A 287 -0.75 -8.12 -23.25
CA MET A 287 0.02 -8.13 -21.99
C MET A 287 -0.43 -7.00 -21.05
N SER A 288 -0.63 -7.34 -19.78
CA SER A 288 -1.01 -6.41 -18.72
C SER A 288 -0.34 -6.79 -17.39
N CYS A 289 -0.59 -6.05 -16.32
CA CYS A 289 -0.11 -6.41 -14.97
C CYS A 289 -0.55 -7.83 -14.57
N SER A 290 -1.80 -8.21 -14.89
CA SER A 290 -2.38 -9.53 -14.60
C SER A 290 -1.77 -10.68 -15.40
N THR A 291 -0.98 -10.40 -16.44
CA THR A 291 -0.19 -11.43 -17.15
C THR A 291 0.86 -12.04 -16.23
N CYS A 292 1.38 -11.26 -15.26
CA CYS A 292 2.43 -11.69 -14.35
C CYS A 292 1.98 -11.78 -12.89
N HIS A 293 1.04 -10.92 -12.49
CA HIS A 293 0.63 -10.76 -11.11
C HIS A 293 -0.77 -11.32 -10.85
N ASP A 294 -0.89 -12.21 -9.86
CA ASP A 294 -2.16 -12.50 -9.22
C ASP A 294 -2.32 -11.61 -7.99
N VAL A 295 -3.20 -10.61 -8.13
CA VAL A 295 -3.46 -9.61 -7.08
C VAL A 295 -4.26 -10.16 -5.91
N HIS A 296 -4.84 -11.36 -6.03
CA HIS A 296 -5.64 -11.98 -5.00
C HIS A 296 -4.82 -12.76 -3.96
N ARG A 297 -3.51 -12.87 -4.14
CA ARG A 297 -2.64 -13.60 -3.21
C ARG A 297 -1.29 -12.90 -3.00
N PRO A 298 -0.60 -13.14 -1.88
CA PRO A 298 0.73 -12.60 -1.68
C PRO A 298 1.71 -13.19 -2.71
N GLN A 299 2.40 -12.32 -3.45
CA GLN A 299 3.44 -12.74 -4.37
C GLN A 299 4.82 -12.29 -3.87
N ARG A 300 5.58 -13.25 -3.31
CA ARG A 300 6.91 -13.03 -2.72
C ARG A 300 8.00 -13.88 -3.35
N ASP A 301 7.62 -15.02 -3.93
CA ASP A 301 8.55 -15.94 -4.53
C ASP A 301 8.99 -15.47 -5.92
N VAL A 302 10.28 -15.16 -6.03
CA VAL A 302 10.92 -14.73 -7.28
C VAL A 302 10.97 -15.89 -8.28
N ALA A 303 11.13 -17.14 -7.82
CA ALA A 303 11.20 -18.31 -8.70
C ALA A 303 9.87 -18.56 -9.42
N ALA A 304 8.74 -18.39 -8.72
CA ALA A 304 7.42 -18.43 -9.33
C ALA A 304 7.26 -17.41 -10.47
N PHE A 305 7.77 -16.18 -10.31
CA PHE A 305 7.73 -15.15 -11.36
C PHE A 305 8.59 -15.49 -12.58
N VAL A 306 9.70 -16.21 -12.41
CA VAL A 306 10.53 -16.63 -13.54
C VAL A 306 9.75 -17.56 -14.49
N GLN A 307 8.83 -18.38 -13.97
CA GLN A 307 7.98 -19.22 -14.81
C GLN A 307 7.07 -18.40 -15.73
N THR A 308 6.58 -17.25 -15.27
CA THR A 308 5.84 -16.31 -16.14
C THR A 308 6.71 -15.84 -17.29
N CYS A 309 7.98 -15.48 -17.04
CA CYS A 309 8.90 -15.07 -18.10
C CYS A 309 9.13 -16.20 -19.12
N ARG A 310 9.28 -17.43 -18.63
CA ARG A 310 9.50 -18.63 -19.46
C ARG A 310 8.30 -19.01 -20.32
N GLY A 311 7.10 -18.52 -20.00
CA GLY A 311 5.93 -18.64 -20.87
C GLY A 311 6.12 -17.97 -22.24
N CYS A 312 7.04 -17.00 -22.36
CA CYS A 312 7.34 -16.32 -23.62
C CYS A 312 8.83 -16.37 -24.03
N HIS A 313 9.74 -16.65 -23.09
CA HIS A 313 11.19 -16.62 -23.33
C HIS A 313 11.82 -18.01 -23.21
N ASP A 314 12.35 -18.51 -24.33
CA ASP A 314 13.16 -19.73 -24.35
C ASP A 314 14.56 -19.44 -23.79
N THR A 315 14.82 -20.01 -22.63
CA THR A 315 16.10 -19.84 -21.92
C THR A 315 17.24 -20.67 -22.52
N SER A 316 16.95 -21.70 -23.34
CA SER A 316 17.99 -22.53 -23.97
C SER A 316 18.89 -21.73 -24.93
N ARG A 317 18.36 -20.62 -25.47
CA ARG A 317 19.05 -19.71 -26.39
C ARG A 317 19.56 -18.44 -25.72
N HIS A 318 19.68 -18.43 -24.39
CA HIS A 318 20.10 -17.23 -23.68
C HIS A 318 21.55 -16.86 -24.05
N PRO A 319 21.83 -15.62 -24.50
CA PRO A 319 23.16 -15.24 -24.99
C PRO A 319 24.29 -15.42 -23.96
N MET A 320 23.96 -15.34 -22.68
CA MET A 320 24.91 -15.52 -21.57
C MET A 320 24.80 -16.89 -20.89
N ALA A 321 24.18 -17.89 -21.51
CA ALA A 321 23.91 -19.20 -20.89
C ALA A 321 25.17 -19.85 -20.29
N GLY A 322 26.33 -19.76 -20.97
CA GLY A 322 27.60 -20.29 -20.48
C GLY A 322 28.15 -19.56 -19.24
N GLU A 323 27.89 -18.26 -19.10
CA GLU A 323 28.37 -17.45 -17.97
C GLU A 323 27.47 -17.58 -16.74
N ILE A 324 26.15 -17.70 -16.93
CA ILE A 324 25.17 -17.79 -15.83
C ILE A 324 24.91 -19.23 -15.38
N GLY A 325 25.11 -20.23 -16.25
CA GLY A 325 24.91 -21.65 -15.95
C GLY A 325 23.55 -21.94 -15.29
N GLY A 326 23.56 -22.78 -14.24
CA GLY A 326 22.34 -23.17 -13.51
C GLY A 326 21.56 -22.02 -12.85
N ARG A 327 22.14 -20.80 -12.75
CA ARG A 327 21.47 -19.62 -12.19
C ARG A 327 20.38 -19.04 -13.08
N LEU A 328 20.31 -19.49 -14.34
CA LEU A 328 19.29 -19.10 -15.31
C LEU A 328 17.84 -19.35 -14.82
N ILE A 329 17.65 -20.18 -13.79
CA ILE A 329 16.34 -20.45 -13.18
C ILE A 329 15.87 -19.31 -12.25
N THR A 330 16.76 -18.52 -11.66
CA THR A 330 16.39 -17.47 -10.69
C THR A 330 16.86 -16.08 -11.09
N ALA A 331 17.87 -15.97 -11.96
CA ALA A 331 18.57 -14.71 -12.24
C ALA A 331 17.89 -13.79 -13.27
N CYS A 332 16.79 -14.21 -13.93
CA CYS A 332 16.11 -13.38 -14.94
C CYS A 332 15.75 -11.99 -14.38
N ILE A 333 15.19 -11.95 -13.18
CA ILE A 333 14.67 -10.74 -12.55
C ILE A 333 15.81 -9.82 -12.07
N ASP A 334 16.93 -10.38 -11.63
CA ASP A 334 18.06 -9.56 -11.15
C ASP A 334 18.71 -8.71 -12.23
N CYS A 335 18.83 -9.28 -13.43
CA CYS A 335 19.40 -8.59 -14.58
C CYS A 335 18.33 -7.78 -15.34
N HIS A 336 17.14 -8.35 -15.57
CA HIS A 336 16.13 -7.74 -16.45
C HIS A 336 15.15 -6.80 -15.74
N MET A 337 15.05 -6.88 -14.42
CA MET A 337 14.24 -6.00 -13.56
C MET A 337 15.08 -5.48 -12.39
N PRO A 338 16.14 -4.70 -12.67
CA PRO A 338 17.13 -4.31 -11.67
C PRO A 338 16.48 -3.58 -10.50
N ASN A 339 17.00 -3.82 -9.30
CA ASN A 339 16.63 -3.05 -8.12
C ASN A 339 17.28 -1.66 -8.24
N ARG A 340 16.47 -0.60 -8.25
CA ARG A 340 16.95 0.78 -8.39
C ARG A 340 16.61 1.58 -7.14
N LYS A 341 17.47 2.54 -6.83
CA LYS A 341 17.21 3.55 -5.81
C LYS A 341 16.03 4.42 -6.26
N SER A 342 15.04 4.58 -5.38
CA SER A 342 14.00 5.60 -5.56
C SER A 342 14.57 6.98 -5.21
N LYS A 343 14.19 7.97 -6.00
CA LYS A 343 14.41 9.40 -5.76
C LYS A 343 13.12 10.10 -5.30
N ALA A 344 11.98 9.41 -5.36
CA ALA A 344 10.68 9.95 -4.97
C ALA A 344 10.44 9.92 -3.46
N ILE A 345 11.14 9.04 -2.74
CA ILE A 345 11.09 8.97 -1.28
C ILE A 345 12.47 9.27 -0.73
N GLU A 346 12.63 10.47 -0.21
CA GLU A 346 13.78 10.85 0.61
C GLU A 346 13.41 10.79 2.09
N ILE A 347 14.20 10.03 2.85
CA ILE A 347 14.01 9.86 4.28
C ILE A 347 15.18 10.56 4.96
N ASN A 348 14.89 11.67 5.61
CA ASN A 348 15.88 12.42 6.36
C ASN A 348 16.11 11.76 7.72
N THR A 349 17.37 11.58 8.10
CA THR A 349 17.76 11.15 9.45
C THR A 349 18.88 12.04 9.96
N ALA A 350 19.11 12.04 11.27
CA ALA A 350 20.16 12.83 11.91
C ALA A 350 21.58 12.62 11.35
N THR A 351 21.87 11.47 10.71
CA THR A 351 23.23 11.14 10.23
C THR A 351 23.36 11.05 8.72
N LYS A 352 22.32 10.62 7.99
CA LYS A 352 22.31 10.56 6.52
C LYS A 352 20.91 10.37 5.93
N PRO A 353 20.66 10.81 4.68
CA PRO A 353 19.47 10.38 3.95
C PRO A 353 19.44 8.86 3.79
N PHE A 354 18.32 8.23 4.16
CA PHE A 354 18.04 6.83 3.87
C PHE A 354 17.26 6.71 2.57
N VAL A 355 17.54 5.66 1.80
CA VAL A 355 17.01 5.51 0.44
C VAL A 355 16.41 4.11 0.28
N LEU A 356 15.24 4.06 -0.35
CA LEU A 356 14.54 2.81 -0.61
C LEU A 356 14.84 2.30 -2.02
N TYR A 357 14.88 0.98 -2.16
CA TYR A 357 15.13 0.31 -3.42
C TYR A 357 13.89 -0.48 -3.87
N TYR A 358 13.57 -0.36 -5.16
CA TYR A 358 12.46 -1.07 -5.79
C TYR A 358 12.88 -1.69 -7.12
N ARG A 359 12.28 -2.84 -7.43
CA ARG A 359 12.48 -3.52 -8.72
C ARG A 359 11.85 -2.69 -9.83
N SER A 360 12.67 -2.33 -10.81
CA SER A 360 12.20 -1.64 -12.00
C SER A 360 11.28 -2.55 -12.82
N HIS A 361 10.13 -2.02 -13.21
CA HIS A 361 9.23 -2.67 -14.17
C HIS A 361 9.56 -2.33 -15.62
N ALA A 362 10.62 -1.55 -15.88
CA ALA A 362 11.16 -1.39 -17.22
C ALA A 362 11.99 -2.64 -17.56
N ILE A 363 11.31 -3.69 -17.99
CA ILE A 363 11.90 -4.98 -18.32
C ILE A 363 12.74 -4.82 -19.58
N GLY A 364 14.04 -5.13 -19.49
CA GLY A 364 14.98 -4.89 -20.57
C GLY A 364 16.33 -5.56 -20.36
N VAL A 365 17.26 -5.33 -21.28
CA VAL A 365 18.62 -5.87 -21.18
C VAL A 365 19.53 -4.78 -20.62
N TYR A 366 20.16 -5.05 -19.47
CA TYR A 366 21.02 -4.10 -18.75
C TYR A 366 22.43 -4.66 -18.62
N ALA A 367 23.27 -4.47 -19.65
CA ALA A 367 24.60 -5.08 -19.71
C ALA A 367 25.49 -4.74 -18.50
N GLU A 368 25.44 -3.50 -18.02
CA GLU A 368 26.21 -3.08 -16.83
C GLU A 368 25.71 -3.74 -15.55
N VAL A 369 24.40 -3.89 -15.39
CA VAL A 369 23.81 -4.59 -14.25
C VAL A 369 24.20 -6.05 -14.29
N ALA A 370 24.08 -6.70 -15.44
CA ALA A 370 24.46 -8.10 -15.61
C ALA A 370 25.94 -8.31 -15.24
N ARG A 371 26.85 -7.46 -15.74
CA ARG A 371 28.28 -7.50 -15.36
C ARG A 371 28.50 -7.31 -13.87
N ALA A 372 27.81 -6.35 -13.24
CA ALA A 372 27.95 -6.10 -11.80
C ALA A 372 27.48 -7.29 -10.96
N VAL A 373 26.32 -7.87 -11.30
CA VAL A 373 25.77 -9.05 -10.63
C VAL A 373 26.71 -10.26 -10.81
N LEU A 374 27.28 -10.46 -11.99
CA LEU A 374 28.22 -11.58 -12.20
C LEU A 374 29.50 -11.43 -11.35
N ARG A 375 30.06 -10.22 -11.23
CA ARG A 375 31.26 -9.94 -10.43
C ARG A 375 31.06 -10.12 -8.93
N SER A 376 29.97 -9.59 -8.36
CA SER A 376 29.75 -9.68 -6.90
C SER A 376 29.66 -11.13 -6.41
N ASN A 377 29.22 -12.04 -7.27
CA ASN A 377 29.06 -13.45 -6.94
C ASN A 377 30.33 -14.29 -7.16
N SER A 378 31.27 -13.85 -8.01
CA SER A 378 32.57 -14.52 -8.10
C SER A 378 33.41 -14.30 -6.84
N GLU A 379 33.28 -13.12 -6.22
CA GLU A 379 33.94 -12.77 -4.95
C GLU A 379 33.36 -13.52 -3.74
N GLU A 380 32.09 -13.92 -3.80
CA GLU A 380 31.40 -14.68 -2.75
C GLU A 380 31.70 -16.18 -2.81
N ARG A 381 32.13 -16.70 -3.96
CA ARG A 381 32.57 -18.11 -4.15
C ARG A 381 34.07 -18.33 -3.91
N SER A 382 34.84 -17.26 -3.78
CA SER A 382 36.28 -17.29 -3.52
C SER A 382 36.63 -17.02 -2.05
N LYS A 383 35.61 -16.88 -1.21
CA LYS A 383 35.63 -16.99 0.25
C LYS A 383 34.93 -18.28 0.64
#